data_AF-A0A4Y8RGT2-F1
#
_entry.id   AF-A0A4Y8RGT2-F1
#
_cell.length_a   1.000
_cell.length_b   1.000
_cell.length_c   1.000
_cell.angle_alpha   90.00
_cell.angle_beta   90.00
_cell.angle_gamma   90.00
#
_symmetry.space_group_name_H-M   'P 1'
#
loop_
_entity.id
_entity.type
_entity.pdbx_description
1 polymer ?
#
loop_
_entity_poly.entity_id
_entity_poly.type
_entity_poly.pdbx_seq_one_letter_code
_entity_poly.pdbx_strand_id
1 'polypeptide(L)'
;MLPSFLRLAAAAFLSLAVAGCTSTANSNNTVMAGAPVNSADGIVQSTAYAPTDAAGQSKLAKPYFISFRARNAESYGHTFVVFGKFDANGRVPYDSTGTLIPSMTEVAGLHPASTSVVPYMLGHLVPVPSETGASDGDTERAYLLAEWTIPLTAAQYNEIVPYIHKLQARSPVWNAVTYNCSAFVADVARHMGYQTPSPLHLPKEFITELREMNT
;
A
#
# COMPACT_ATOMS: atom_id res chain seq x y z
N MET A 1 4.94 35.28 -52.65
CA MET A 1 5.65 34.23 -53.40
C MET A 1 6.38 33.36 -52.38
N LEU A 2 5.88 32.15 -52.13
CA LEU A 2 6.53 31.14 -51.27
C LEU A 2 7.45 30.27 -52.13
N PRO A 3 8.57 29.79 -51.59
CA PRO A 3 9.13 28.52 -52.01
C PRO A 3 9.09 27.48 -50.88
N SER A 4 8.41 26.37 -51.18
CA SER A 4 8.81 25.00 -50.78
C SER A 4 10.28 24.79 -51.18
N PHE A 5 11.14 24.03 -50.52
CA PHE A 5 11.09 22.58 -50.33
C PHE A 5 12.27 22.20 -49.41
N LEU A 6 12.04 21.53 -48.28
CA LEU A 6 12.91 20.44 -47.81
C LEU A 6 12.22 19.70 -46.65
N ARG A 7 11.38 18.72 -47.00
CA ARG A 7 10.93 17.67 -46.08
C ARG A 7 11.95 16.54 -46.17
N LEU A 8 12.82 16.41 -45.16
CA LEU A 8 13.66 15.22 -45.00
C LEU A 8 12.91 14.21 -44.15
N ALA A 9 12.52 13.13 -44.80
CA ALA A 9 11.82 11.99 -44.23
C ALA A 9 12.77 11.15 -43.37
N ALA A 10 12.33 10.81 -42.16
CA ALA A 10 12.93 9.80 -41.32
C ALA A 10 11.88 8.70 -41.10
N ALA A 11 12.16 7.48 -41.58
CA ALA A 11 11.55 6.24 -41.10
C ALA A 11 12.27 5.05 -41.73
N ALA A 12 13.31 4.55 -41.07
CA ALA A 12 13.84 3.23 -41.34
C ALA A 12 13.04 2.23 -40.50
N PHE A 13 12.30 1.34 -41.18
CA PHE A 13 11.63 0.20 -40.59
C PHE A 13 12.66 -0.87 -40.23
N LEU A 14 12.65 -1.33 -38.97
CA LEU A 14 13.33 -2.56 -38.57
C LEU A 14 12.33 -3.45 -37.82
N SER A 15 11.79 -4.41 -38.56
CA SER A 15 10.95 -5.50 -38.07
C SER A 15 11.84 -6.65 -37.56
N LEU A 16 11.78 -6.95 -36.26
CA LEU A 16 12.26 -8.21 -35.72
C LEU A 16 11.06 -9.06 -35.29
N ALA A 17 10.81 -10.13 -36.04
CA ALA A 17 9.99 -11.26 -35.64
C ALA A 17 10.91 -12.29 -34.97
N VAL A 18 10.56 -12.74 -33.76
CA VAL A 18 11.08 -13.99 -33.19
C VAL A 18 9.90 -14.78 -32.64
N ALA A 19 9.77 -15.99 -33.16
CA ALA A 19 8.79 -17.00 -32.83
C ALA A 19 9.29 -17.94 -31.71
N GLY A 20 8.34 -18.59 -31.04
CA GLY A 20 8.55 -19.81 -30.24
C GLY A 20 8.32 -19.60 -28.73
N CYS A 21 7.66 -20.46 -27.97
CA CYS A 21 7.00 -21.74 -28.23
C CYS A 21 5.87 -21.90 -27.19
N THR A 22 4.70 -22.37 -27.62
CA THR A 22 3.61 -22.80 -26.73
C THR A 22 3.94 -24.18 -26.15
N SER A 23 3.85 -24.34 -24.82
CA SER A 23 3.83 -25.66 -24.18
C SER A 23 2.49 -25.87 -23.49
N THR A 24 1.64 -26.68 -24.10
CA THR A 24 0.43 -27.25 -23.51
C THR A 24 0.80 -28.47 -22.67
N ALA A 25 0.65 -28.38 -21.36
CA ALA A 25 0.72 -29.56 -20.49
C ALA A 25 -0.69 -30.15 -20.36
N ASN A 26 -0.93 -31.28 -21.04
CA ASN A 26 -2.13 -32.09 -20.87
C ASN A 26 -1.84 -33.17 -19.81
N SER A 27 -2.36 -32.98 -18.59
CA SER A 27 -2.28 -34.00 -17.54
C SER A 27 -3.58 -34.80 -17.53
N ASN A 28 -3.60 -35.90 -18.30
CA ASN A 28 -4.54 -36.98 -18.07
C ASN A 28 -4.15 -37.66 -16.75
N ASN A 29 -4.91 -37.43 -15.69
CA ASN A 29 -4.82 -38.22 -14.47
C ASN A 29 -6.12 -38.99 -14.25
N THR A 30 -6.17 -40.19 -14.83
CA THR A 30 -7.08 -41.25 -14.42
C THR A 30 -6.66 -41.75 -13.04
N VAL A 31 -7.41 -41.41 -12.00
CA VAL A 31 -7.40 -42.13 -10.73
C VAL A 31 -8.83 -42.42 -10.30
N MET A 32 -9.19 -43.68 -10.51
CA MET A 32 -10.05 -44.58 -9.74
C MET A 32 -11.16 -44.00 -8.84
N ALA A 33 -12.36 -44.47 -9.15
CA ALA A 33 -13.58 -44.47 -8.35
C ALA A 33 -13.42 -45.15 -6.97
N GLY A 34 -14.22 -44.70 -6.01
CA GLY A 34 -14.69 -45.59 -4.93
C GLY A 34 -14.70 -45.08 -3.49
N ALA A 35 -15.28 -43.91 -3.18
CA ALA A 35 -15.67 -43.63 -1.79
C ALA A 35 -17.01 -42.88 -1.70
N PRO A 36 -17.93 -43.29 -0.82
CA PRO A 36 -19.33 -42.87 -0.84
C PRO A 36 -19.55 -41.44 -0.35
N VAL A 37 -20.48 -40.77 -1.02
CA VAL A 37 -21.09 -39.51 -0.64
C VAL A 37 -22.07 -39.73 0.51
N ASN A 38 -21.85 -39.05 1.65
CA ASN A 38 -22.89 -38.84 2.65
C ASN A 38 -23.07 -37.33 2.80
N SER A 39 -24.20 -36.83 2.30
CA SER A 39 -24.66 -35.46 2.52
C SER A 39 -25.45 -35.36 3.82
N ALA A 40 -25.00 -34.43 4.66
CA ALA A 40 -25.76 -33.49 5.51
C ALA A 40 -26.94 -33.99 6.37
N ASP A 41 -26.90 -33.70 7.68
CA ASP A 41 -27.58 -32.51 8.22
C ASP A 41 -27.32 -32.34 9.72
N GLY A 42 -26.71 -31.23 10.10
CA GLY A 42 -26.40 -30.87 11.48
C GLY A 42 -25.98 -29.40 11.55
N ILE A 43 -26.89 -28.58 12.05
CA ILE A 43 -26.89 -27.12 12.05
C ILE A 43 -25.67 -26.57 12.81
N VAL A 44 -24.83 -25.76 12.16
CA VAL A 44 -23.68 -25.07 12.78
C VAL A 44 -24.02 -23.62 13.07
N GLN A 45 -23.95 -23.29 14.36
CA GLN A 45 -24.01 -21.97 14.96
C GLN A 45 -22.81 -21.11 14.54
N SER A 46 -23.00 -19.81 14.38
CA SER A 46 -22.03 -18.85 13.82
C SER A 46 -20.62 -18.96 14.43
N THR A 47 -19.60 -19.24 13.60
CA THR A 47 -18.19 -19.14 13.98
C THR A 47 -17.56 -17.88 13.38
N ALA A 48 -16.93 -17.07 14.24
CA ALA A 48 -16.02 -16.00 13.86
C ALA A 48 -14.87 -16.51 12.96
N TYR A 49 -14.25 -15.59 12.21
CA TYR A 49 -13.17 -15.79 11.25
C TYR A 49 -12.17 -16.90 11.65
N ALA A 50 -12.17 -18.01 10.90
CA ALA A 50 -11.12 -19.01 10.93
C ALA A 50 -10.99 -19.69 9.55
N PRO A 51 -9.83 -19.57 8.87
CA PRO A 51 -9.48 -20.46 7.78
C PRO A 51 -8.33 -21.40 8.15
N THR A 52 -8.51 -22.67 7.81
CA THR A 52 -7.59 -23.81 7.97
C THR A 52 -6.39 -23.75 7.03
N ASP A 53 -5.22 -24.13 7.55
CA ASP A 53 -3.91 -24.15 6.89
C ASP A 53 -3.74 -25.29 5.87
N ALA A 54 -3.00 -25.00 4.79
CA ALA A 54 -2.43 -26.01 3.89
C ALA A 54 -0.93 -25.76 3.69
N ALA A 55 -0.19 -26.87 3.68
CA ALA A 55 1.23 -27.05 3.98
C ALA A 55 2.25 -26.54 2.94
N GLY A 56 3.51 -26.35 3.37
CA GLY A 56 4.68 -26.60 2.49
C GLY A 56 5.82 -25.56 2.46
N GLN A 57 5.69 -24.44 3.14
CA GLN A 57 6.75 -23.53 3.62
C GLN A 57 6.20 -23.03 4.96
N SER A 58 7.00 -22.57 5.93
CA SER A 58 6.42 -21.88 7.09
C SER A 58 5.88 -20.53 6.61
N LYS A 59 4.76 -20.57 5.89
CA LYS A 59 3.99 -19.44 5.42
C LYS A 59 3.59 -18.74 6.70
N LEU A 60 4.18 -17.56 6.92
CA LEU A 60 3.78 -16.71 8.04
C LEU A 60 2.26 -16.69 8.05
N ALA A 61 1.64 -17.03 9.19
CA ALA A 61 0.18 -17.06 9.31
C ALA A 61 -0.43 -15.71 8.87
N LYS A 62 0.36 -14.63 9.04
CA LYS A 62 0.09 -13.29 8.56
C LYS A 62 1.27 -12.80 7.70
N PRO A 63 1.31 -13.13 6.39
CA PRO A 63 2.46 -12.85 5.52
C PRO A 63 2.48 -11.42 4.99
N TYR A 64 1.40 -10.67 5.20
CA TYR A 64 1.26 -9.28 4.79
C TYR A 64 1.37 -8.36 5.99
N PHE A 65 1.52 -7.07 5.72
CA PHE A 65 1.51 -6.06 6.75
C PHE A 65 0.91 -4.76 6.26
N ILE A 66 0.50 -3.96 7.22
CA ILE A 66 0.35 -2.51 7.09
C ILE A 66 1.09 -1.86 8.26
N SER A 67 1.77 -0.76 7.98
CA SER A 67 2.61 -0.03 8.91
C SER A 67 2.21 1.42 8.90
N PHE A 68 1.70 1.88 10.03
CA PHE A 68 1.36 3.27 10.31
C PHE A 68 2.63 3.99 10.75
N ARG A 69 3.04 5.03 10.01
CA ARG A 69 4.37 5.62 10.14
C ARG A 69 4.32 7.12 10.26
N ALA A 70 5.28 7.65 11.00
CA ALA A 70 5.65 9.05 10.97
C ALA A 70 7.13 9.18 10.70
N ARG A 71 7.50 10.20 9.93
CA ARG A 71 8.91 10.52 9.64
C ARG A 71 9.18 12.01 9.79
N ASN A 72 10.46 12.34 9.93
CA ASN A 72 10.92 13.72 9.94
C ASN A 72 10.84 14.32 8.52
N ALA A 73 10.39 15.57 8.40
CA ALA A 73 10.26 16.27 7.13
C ALA A 73 10.94 17.63 7.17
N GLU A 74 11.10 18.27 6.00
CA GLU A 74 11.43 19.69 5.94
C GLU A 74 10.33 20.56 6.61
N SER A 75 9.10 20.03 6.71
CA SER A 75 7.97 20.60 7.43
C SER A 75 7.82 20.02 8.85
N TYR A 76 6.61 20.05 9.44
CA TYR A 76 6.29 19.47 10.76
C TYR A 76 6.23 17.93 10.78
N GLY A 77 6.77 17.25 9.76
CA GLY A 77 6.76 15.81 9.60
C GLY A 77 5.67 15.32 8.65
N HIS A 78 5.61 14.00 8.45
CA HIS A 78 4.58 13.36 7.61
C HIS A 78 4.10 12.06 8.25
N THR A 79 2.78 11.84 8.28
CA THR A 79 2.20 10.52 8.56
C THR A 79 1.78 9.84 7.27
N PHE A 80 2.06 8.56 7.16
CA PHE A 80 1.77 7.76 5.98
C PHE A 80 1.60 6.29 6.37
N VAL A 81 1.14 5.48 5.42
CA VAL A 81 1.09 4.02 5.57
C VAL A 81 1.99 3.34 4.55
N VAL A 82 2.63 2.27 5.00
CA VAL A 82 3.35 1.33 4.13
C VAL A 82 2.72 -0.02 4.27
N PHE A 83 2.38 -0.65 3.16
CA PHE A 83 1.74 -1.96 3.15
C PHE A 83 2.38 -2.84 2.11
N GLY A 84 2.33 -4.15 2.35
CA GLY A 84 2.98 -5.09 1.45
C GLY A 84 3.15 -6.47 2.06
N LYS A 85 4.15 -7.19 1.55
CA LYS A 85 4.55 -8.51 2.05
C LYS A 85 5.76 -8.37 2.96
N PHE A 86 5.76 -9.08 4.08
CA PHE A 86 6.97 -9.25 4.86
C PHE A 86 8.04 -10.00 4.05
N ASP A 87 9.30 -9.80 4.42
CA ASP A 87 10.41 -10.63 3.93
C ASP A 87 10.32 -12.07 4.48
N ALA A 88 11.24 -12.93 4.04
CA ALA A 88 11.29 -14.33 4.47
C ALA A 88 11.47 -14.51 6.00
N ASN A 89 11.91 -13.46 6.71
CA ASN A 89 12.12 -13.44 8.15
C ASN A 89 10.98 -12.76 8.92
N GLY A 90 9.88 -12.39 8.25
CA GLY A 90 8.75 -11.69 8.89
C GLY A 90 9.01 -10.22 9.20
N ARG A 91 9.93 -9.56 8.48
CA ARG A 91 10.28 -8.14 8.67
C ARG A 91 9.76 -7.30 7.51
N VAL A 92 9.49 -6.02 7.76
CA VAL A 92 9.25 -5.08 6.66
C VAL A 92 10.49 -5.08 5.77
N PRO A 93 10.35 -5.27 4.44
CA PRO A 93 11.48 -5.44 3.55
C PRO A 93 12.15 -4.09 3.24
N TYR A 94 13.43 -4.00 3.59
CA TYR A 94 14.31 -2.89 3.22
C TYR A 94 15.57 -3.44 2.55
N ASP A 95 16.14 -2.66 1.64
CA ASP A 95 17.43 -2.97 1.05
C ASP A 95 18.61 -2.68 2.01
N SER A 96 19.83 -2.89 1.52
CA SER A 96 21.05 -2.66 2.31
C SER A 96 21.31 -1.19 2.68
N THR A 97 20.63 -0.24 2.01
CA THR A 97 20.72 1.20 2.31
C THR A 97 19.68 1.63 3.36
N GLY A 98 18.76 0.72 3.73
CA GLY A 98 17.65 1.04 4.62
C GLY A 98 16.48 1.71 3.89
N THR A 99 16.35 1.50 2.58
CA THR A 99 15.23 1.97 1.75
C THR A 99 14.23 0.84 1.51
N LEU A 100 12.93 1.11 1.55
CA LEU A 100 11.88 0.11 1.29
C LEU A 100 12.07 -0.56 -0.08
N ILE A 101 11.83 -1.87 -0.17
CA ILE A 101 11.95 -2.62 -1.43
C ILE A 101 10.66 -2.45 -2.26
N PRO A 102 10.66 -1.71 -3.39
CA PRO A 102 9.42 -1.33 -4.09
C PRO A 102 8.65 -2.51 -4.70
N SER A 103 9.32 -3.64 -4.97
CA SER A 103 8.66 -4.85 -5.46
C SER A 103 7.84 -5.60 -4.40
N MET A 104 7.97 -5.22 -3.14
CA MET A 104 7.30 -5.87 -2.00
C MET A 104 6.40 -4.93 -1.19
N THR A 105 6.50 -3.61 -1.43
CA THR A 105 5.84 -2.59 -0.61
C THR A 105 5.28 -1.46 -1.46
N GLU A 106 4.17 -0.92 -1.01
CA GLU A 106 3.57 0.30 -1.51
C GLU A 106 3.51 1.33 -0.37
N VAL A 107 3.58 2.61 -0.74
CA VAL A 107 3.48 3.75 0.18
C VAL A 107 2.24 4.54 -0.20
N ALA A 108 1.42 4.88 0.80
CA ALA A 108 0.29 5.79 0.62
C ALA A 108 0.29 6.86 1.71
N GLY A 109 0.20 8.12 1.30
CA GLY A 109 0.13 9.28 2.18
C GLY A 109 -0.80 10.33 1.58
N LEU A 110 -0.82 11.52 2.19
CA LEU A 110 -1.47 12.69 1.61
C LEU A 110 -0.66 13.94 1.94
N HIS A 111 -0.07 14.56 0.94
CA HIS A 111 0.74 15.77 1.08
C HIS A 111 0.46 16.74 -0.08
N PRO A 112 0.80 18.03 0.04
CA PRO A 112 0.79 18.95 -1.09
C PRO A 112 1.56 18.37 -2.28
N ALA A 113 1.04 18.59 -3.49
CA ALA A 113 1.70 18.24 -4.75
C ALA A 113 2.83 19.23 -5.07
N SER A 114 3.80 19.35 -4.16
CA SER A 114 4.93 20.28 -4.25
C SER A 114 6.04 19.92 -3.28
N THR A 115 7.28 20.25 -3.66
CA THR A 115 8.45 20.24 -2.79
C THR A 115 8.78 21.63 -2.22
N SER A 116 7.98 22.66 -2.54
CA SER A 116 8.17 24.01 -2.02
C SER A 116 7.40 24.21 -0.72
N VAL A 117 7.97 24.98 0.22
CA VAL A 117 7.26 25.43 1.43
C VAL A 117 6.00 26.28 1.13
N VAL A 118 5.91 26.92 -0.04
CA VAL A 118 4.82 27.86 -0.34
C VAL A 118 3.45 27.17 -0.39
N PRO A 119 3.22 26.09 -1.16
CA PRO A 119 1.95 25.36 -1.10
C PRO A 119 1.62 24.77 0.28
N TYR A 120 2.63 24.37 1.07
CA TYR A 120 2.42 23.94 2.46
C TYR A 120 1.82 25.07 3.30
N MET A 121 2.37 26.28 3.20
CA MET A 121 1.86 27.44 3.94
C MET A 121 0.46 27.84 3.45
N LEU A 122 0.24 27.89 2.13
CA LEU A 122 -1.08 28.19 1.56
C LEU A 122 -2.15 27.18 1.97
N GLY A 123 -1.77 25.90 2.07
CA GLY A 123 -2.64 24.81 2.49
C GLY A 123 -3.18 24.92 3.92
N HIS A 124 -2.67 25.85 4.74
CA HIS A 124 -3.26 26.18 6.04
C HIS A 124 -4.48 27.12 5.93
N LEU A 125 -4.60 27.85 4.82
CA LEU A 125 -5.63 28.85 4.58
C LEU A 125 -6.69 28.33 3.61
N VAL A 126 -6.27 27.67 2.53
CA VAL A 126 -7.13 27.16 1.46
C VAL A 126 -6.67 25.77 1.02
N PRO A 127 -7.56 24.88 0.54
CA PRO A 127 -7.14 23.60 -0.03
C PRO A 127 -6.17 23.79 -1.21
N VAL A 128 -5.14 22.95 -1.29
CA VAL A 128 -4.15 22.94 -2.39
C VAL A 128 -4.13 21.55 -3.04
N PRO A 129 -3.69 21.42 -4.31
CA PRO A 129 -3.54 20.10 -4.94
C PRO A 129 -2.65 19.17 -4.11
N SER A 130 -2.97 17.89 -4.10
CA SER A 130 -2.24 16.87 -3.34
C SER A 130 -1.70 15.72 -4.18
N GLU A 131 -0.67 15.09 -3.64
CA GLU A 131 -0.15 13.80 -4.06
C GLU A 131 -0.39 12.79 -2.94
N THR A 132 -0.48 11.52 -3.31
CA THR A 132 -0.85 10.44 -2.39
C THR A 132 0.08 9.24 -2.37
N GLY A 133 1.20 9.33 -3.09
CA GLY A 133 2.27 8.34 -3.07
C GLY A 133 3.28 8.58 -1.95
N ALA A 134 4.51 8.10 -2.15
CA ALA A 134 5.63 8.43 -1.28
C ALA A 134 6.06 9.90 -1.49
N SER A 135 6.35 10.58 -0.40
CA SER A 135 7.10 11.83 -0.36
C SER A 135 8.54 11.60 0.08
N ASP A 136 9.40 12.61 -0.11
CA ASP A 136 10.81 12.55 0.29
C ASP A 136 10.97 12.14 1.77
N GLY A 137 11.71 11.07 2.03
CA GLY A 137 11.95 10.52 3.36
C GLY A 137 10.97 9.42 3.82
N ASP A 138 9.93 9.09 3.06
CA ASP A 138 8.95 8.05 3.45
C ASP A 138 9.48 6.62 3.23
N THR A 139 10.49 6.47 2.37
CA THR A 139 11.06 5.17 1.99
C THR A 139 12.25 4.75 2.84
N GLU A 140 12.97 5.71 3.42
CA GLU A 140 14.19 5.46 4.17
C GLU A 140 13.89 5.31 5.66
N ARG A 141 14.36 4.21 6.24
CA ARG A 141 14.23 3.96 7.68
C ARG A 141 14.89 5.05 8.54
N ALA A 142 15.93 5.69 8.02
CA ALA A 142 16.70 6.71 8.72
C ALA A 142 15.86 7.93 9.15
N TYR A 143 14.74 8.20 8.48
CA TYR A 143 13.87 9.35 8.80
C TYR A 143 12.68 8.97 9.69
N LEU A 144 12.45 7.69 9.99
CA LEU A 144 11.31 7.26 10.81
C LEU A 144 11.40 7.79 12.24
N LEU A 145 10.30 8.38 12.70
CA LEU A 145 10.12 8.91 14.06
C LEU A 145 9.22 8.02 14.91
N ALA A 146 8.23 7.39 14.29
CA ALA A 146 7.31 6.45 14.94
C ALA A 146 6.80 5.43 13.92
N GLU A 147 6.53 4.21 14.39
CA GLU A 147 6.04 3.11 13.57
C GLU A 147 5.13 2.20 14.42
N TRP A 148 3.99 1.83 13.84
CA TRP A 148 3.13 0.78 14.34
C TRP A 148 2.75 -0.18 13.20
N THR A 149 3.33 -1.37 13.23
CA THR A 149 3.18 -2.37 12.17
C THR A 149 2.25 -3.49 12.63
N ILE A 150 1.23 -3.74 11.82
CA ILE A 150 0.21 -4.77 12.04
C ILE A 150 0.38 -5.87 10.99
N PRO A 151 0.66 -7.11 11.42
CA PRO A 151 0.60 -8.28 10.56
C PRO A 151 -0.83 -8.53 10.08
N LEU A 152 -0.99 -8.83 8.79
CA LEU A 152 -2.26 -9.08 8.12
C LEU A 152 -2.30 -10.48 7.50
N THR A 153 -3.46 -11.12 7.55
CA THR A 153 -3.76 -12.28 6.71
C THR A 153 -3.95 -11.86 5.25
N ALA A 154 -3.97 -12.82 4.33
CA ALA A 154 -4.27 -12.54 2.92
C ALA A 154 -5.66 -11.91 2.75
N ALA A 155 -6.66 -12.35 3.52
CA ALA A 155 -8.01 -11.81 3.45
C ALA A 155 -8.06 -10.34 3.90
N GLN A 156 -7.41 -10.02 5.02
CA GLN A 156 -7.31 -8.64 5.52
C GLN A 156 -6.58 -7.73 4.52
N TYR A 157 -5.47 -8.22 3.95
CA TYR A 157 -4.71 -7.47 2.95
C TYR A 157 -5.54 -7.18 1.69
N ASN A 158 -6.23 -8.18 1.16
CA ASN A 158 -7.07 -8.05 -0.04
C ASN A 158 -8.28 -7.13 0.19
N GLU A 159 -8.67 -6.90 1.43
CA GLU A 159 -9.75 -5.99 1.80
C GLU A 159 -9.23 -4.54 1.91
N ILE A 160 -8.14 -4.31 2.64
CA ILE A 160 -7.66 -2.95 2.92
C ILE A 160 -6.98 -2.27 1.73
N VAL A 161 -6.28 -3.02 0.86
CA VAL A 161 -5.53 -2.43 -0.25
C VAL A 161 -6.43 -1.70 -1.25
N PRO A 162 -7.54 -2.29 -1.74
CA PRO A 162 -8.49 -1.56 -2.60
C PRO A 162 -9.06 -0.30 -1.93
N TYR A 163 -9.29 -0.34 -0.61
CA TYR A 163 -9.75 0.83 0.13
C TYR A 163 -8.70 1.96 0.10
N ILE A 164 -7.43 1.64 0.39
CA ILE A 164 -6.32 2.61 0.34
C ILE A 164 -6.20 3.21 -1.06
N HIS A 165 -6.20 2.38 -2.11
CA HIS A 165 -6.13 2.87 -3.50
C HIS A 165 -7.31 3.78 -3.85
N LYS A 166 -8.52 3.43 -3.40
CA LYS A 166 -9.70 4.29 -3.57
C LYS A 166 -9.55 5.60 -2.80
N LEU A 167 -8.98 5.57 -1.60
CA LEU A 167 -8.75 6.75 -0.76
C LEU A 167 -7.73 7.69 -1.42
N GLN A 168 -6.65 7.16 -1.99
CA GLN A 168 -5.67 7.92 -2.77
C GLN A 168 -6.35 8.62 -3.97
N ALA A 169 -7.16 7.88 -4.74
CA ALA A 169 -7.84 8.41 -5.92
C ALA A 169 -8.88 9.51 -5.62
N ARG A 170 -9.49 9.49 -4.43
CA ARG A 170 -10.52 10.46 -4.01
C ARG A 170 -9.99 11.63 -3.18
N SER A 171 -8.67 11.74 -3.00
CA SER A 171 -8.03 12.79 -2.21
C SER A 171 -7.20 13.71 -3.13
N PRO A 172 -7.85 14.55 -3.98
CA PRO A 172 -7.16 15.40 -4.94
C PRO A 172 -6.61 16.69 -4.32
N VAL A 173 -7.01 17.00 -3.08
CA VAL A 173 -6.58 18.19 -2.36
C VAL A 173 -6.13 17.86 -0.95
N TRP A 174 -5.23 18.70 -0.45
CA TRP A 174 -4.70 18.70 0.91
C TRP A 174 -5.03 20.02 1.60
N ASN A 175 -5.37 19.96 2.88
CA ASN A 175 -5.50 21.12 3.75
C ASN A 175 -5.00 20.78 5.15
N ALA A 176 -4.16 21.65 5.73
CA ALA A 176 -3.48 21.39 6.99
C ALA A 176 -4.43 21.13 8.17
N VAL A 177 -5.62 21.75 8.15
CA VAL A 177 -6.57 21.73 9.27
C VAL A 177 -7.71 20.76 9.03
N THR A 178 -8.29 20.75 7.82
CA THR A 178 -9.51 19.97 7.56
C THR A 178 -9.25 18.56 7.07
N TYR A 179 -8.24 18.35 6.23
CA TYR A 179 -7.92 17.03 5.68
C TYR A 179 -6.46 16.95 5.24
N ASN A 180 -5.64 16.43 6.15
CA ASN A 180 -4.19 16.39 6.06
C ASN A 180 -3.66 14.95 6.05
N CYS A 181 -2.34 14.78 6.15
CA CYS A 181 -1.69 13.47 6.18
C CYS A 181 -2.22 12.55 7.30
N SER A 182 -2.48 13.09 8.49
CA SER A 182 -2.95 12.32 9.63
C SER A 182 -4.43 12.00 9.54
N ALA A 183 -5.22 12.86 8.88
CA ALA A 183 -6.62 12.56 8.57
C ALA A 183 -6.73 11.40 7.58
N PHE A 184 -5.90 11.40 6.53
CA PHE A 184 -5.81 10.30 5.57
C PHE A 184 -5.45 8.98 6.27
N VAL A 185 -4.42 9.00 7.14
CA VAL A 185 -4.01 7.82 7.90
C VAL A 185 -5.09 7.38 8.91
N ALA A 186 -5.79 8.33 9.53
CA ALA A 186 -6.91 8.03 10.41
C ALA A 186 -8.04 7.28 9.69
N ASP A 187 -8.35 7.65 8.44
CA ASP A 187 -9.38 6.97 7.66
C ASP A 187 -9.00 5.53 7.34
N VAL A 188 -7.73 5.26 7.02
CA VAL A 188 -7.19 3.89 6.89
C VAL A 188 -7.34 3.12 8.19
N ALA A 189 -6.92 3.70 9.32
CA ALA A 189 -7.02 3.06 10.64
C ALA A 189 -8.48 2.76 11.04
N ARG A 190 -9.40 3.70 10.84
CA ARG A 190 -10.84 3.52 11.14
C ARG A 190 -11.48 2.46 10.26
N HIS A 191 -11.11 2.40 8.99
CA HIS A 191 -11.60 1.35 8.08
C HIS A 191 -11.18 -0.04 8.56
N MET A 192 -9.99 -0.15 9.15
CA MET A 192 -9.52 -1.38 9.82
C MET A 192 -10.16 -1.63 11.20
N GLY A 193 -11.01 -0.73 11.69
CA GLY A 193 -11.70 -0.84 12.99
C GLY A 193 -10.93 -0.29 14.19
N TYR A 194 -9.86 0.47 13.96
CA TYR A 194 -9.07 1.07 15.05
C TYR A 194 -9.62 2.43 15.50
N GLN A 195 -9.38 2.74 16.76
CA GLN A 195 -9.55 4.10 17.28
C GLN A 195 -8.44 5.00 16.75
N THR A 196 -8.70 6.31 16.64
CA THR A 196 -7.74 7.28 16.10
C THR A 196 -7.66 8.53 16.97
N PRO A 197 -6.47 9.08 17.21
CA PRO A 197 -6.32 10.39 17.84
C PRO A 197 -6.75 11.51 16.89
N SER A 198 -6.69 12.76 17.37
CA SER A 198 -7.00 13.93 16.54
C SER A 198 -6.02 14.06 15.37
N PRO A 199 -6.48 14.26 14.12
CA PRO A 199 -5.60 14.52 12.97
C PRO A 199 -4.78 15.82 13.05
N LEU A 200 -4.97 16.64 14.09
CA LEU A 200 -4.19 17.86 14.33
C LEU A 200 -2.96 17.62 15.21
N HIS A 201 -2.77 16.42 15.75
CA HIS A 201 -1.52 16.06 16.40
C HIS A 201 -0.36 16.14 15.40
N LEU A 202 0.81 16.48 15.91
CA LEU A 202 2.03 16.34 15.14
C LEU A 202 2.22 14.86 14.74
N PRO A 203 2.81 14.58 13.56
CA PRO A 203 2.86 13.23 12.99
C PRO A 203 3.39 12.14 13.92
N LYS A 204 4.47 12.41 14.65
CA LYS A 204 5.06 11.43 15.57
C LYS A 204 4.07 11.08 16.68
N GLU A 205 3.53 12.11 17.33
CA GLU A 205 2.56 12.01 18.42
C GLU A 205 1.29 11.29 17.94
N PHE A 206 0.80 11.62 16.75
CA PHE A 206 -0.35 10.95 16.15
C PHE A 206 -0.14 9.44 16.04
N ILE A 207 1.02 8.98 15.53
CA ILE A 207 1.29 7.55 15.36
C ILE A 207 1.57 6.86 16.69
N THR A 208 2.25 7.52 17.62
CA THR A 208 2.47 7.00 18.97
C THR A 208 1.14 6.79 19.70
N GLU A 209 0.26 7.80 19.71
CA GLU A 209 -1.05 7.70 20.36
C GLU A 209 -1.97 6.72 19.64
N LEU A 210 -1.96 6.70 18.29
CA LEU A 210 -2.69 5.71 17.50
C LEU A 210 -2.34 4.28 17.93
N ARG A 211 -1.05 3.99 18.17
CA ARG A 211 -0.64 2.69 18.68
C ARG A 211 -1.17 2.46 20.10
N GLU A 212 -0.96 3.41 21.01
CA GLU A 212 -1.35 3.29 22.42
C GLU A 212 -2.84 3.06 22.61
N MET A 213 -3.70 3.65 21.78
CA MET A 213 -5.15 3.45 21.82
C MET A 213 -5.60 2.04 21.41
N ASN A 214 -4.74 1.25 20.76
CA ASN A 214 -5.12 0.01 20.08
C ASN A 214 -4.24 -1.20 20.44
N THR A 215 -3.40 -1.10 21.48
CA THR A 215 -2.54 -2.18 22.00
C THR A 215 -2.68 -2.32 23.51
#